data_AF-A0AAN6P3Z8-F1
#
_entry.id   AF-A0AAN6P3Z8-F1
#
_cell.length_a   1.000
_cell.length_b   1.000
_cell.length_c   1.000
_cell.angle_alpha   90.00
_cell.angle_beta   90.00
_cell.angle_gamma   90.00
#
_symmetry.space_group_name_H-M   'P 1'
#
loop_
_entity.id
_entity.type
_entity.pdbx_description
1 polymer ?
#
loop_
_entity_poly.entity_id
_entity_poly.type
_entity_poly.pdbx_seq_one_letter_code
_entity_poly.pdbx_strand_id
1 'polypeptide(L)'
;DHIYCMGRIMRGEGRFEEARECFELCLKAPGMGEARRLLILSVTANLYWELDYRYSVETTEAPLWSLLLRARRWLTREMHTLQSHWRATKGHRRILLSLAKVEIRLGCDGEARHYVDQALSMYGCITAPDIVDRLGHVRALIAAARVSGLEDAARFWADALRWNRYYNTSVEEVFTCSVVHMYVCLVQFKLRDTSGSSQHLGRARQVFATKEQQFLIPGVGTYLSEPVVVNRRKTRH
;
A
#
# COMPACT_ATOMS: atom_id res chain seq x y z
N ASP A 1 -12.40 -21.47 4.65
CA ASP A 1 -12.18 -20.03 4.99
C ASP A 1 -11.38 -19.82 6.26
N HIS A 2 -11.35 -20.78 7.19
CA HIS A 2 -10.67 -20.64 8.48
C HIS A 2 -9.17 -20.28 8.39
N ILE A 3 -8.40 -20.92 7.49
CA ILE A 3 -6.96 -20.64 7.33
C ILE A 3 -6.71 -19.19 6.90
N TYR A 4 -7.55 -18.66 5.99
CA TYR A 4 -7.44 -17.28 5.55
C TYR A 4 -7.75 -16.30 6.70
N CYS A 5 -8.80 -16.56 7.48
CA CYS A 5 -9.15 -15.75 8.65
C CYS A 5 -8.03 -15.78 9.70
N MET A 6 -7.47 -16.96 9.98
CA MET A 6 -6.33 -17.12 10.89
C MET A 6 -5.13 -16.28 10.45
N GLY A 7 -4.75 -16.37 9.17
CA GLY A 7 -3.66 -15.55 8.63
C GLY A 7 -3.91 -14.05 8.75
N ARG A 8 -5.18 -13.59 8.63
CA ARG A 8 -5.52 -12.18 8.85
C ARG A 8 -5.36 -11.75 10.31
N ILE A 9 -5.76 -12.60 11.25
CA ILE A 9 -5.62 -12.34 12.69
C ILE A 9 -4.13 -12.27 13.06
N MET A 10 -3.35 -13.30 12.70
CA MET A 10 -1.90 -13.34 12.93
C MET A 10 -1.19 -12.11 12.36
N ARG A 11 -1.53 -11.72 11.13
CA ARG A 11 -0.99 -10.50 10.52
C ARG A 11 -1.35 -9.24 11.30
N GLY A 12 -2.59 -9.13 11.79
CA GLY A 12 -3.05 -8.00 12.61
C GLY A 12 -2.33 -7.90 13.94
N GLU A 13 -1.90 -9.04 14.50
CA GLU A 13 -1.08 -9.15 15.72
C GLU A 13 0.43 -8.94 15.46
N GLY A 14 0.83 -8.68 14.21
CA GLY A 14 2.24 -8.54 13.82
C GLY A 14 3.00 -9.88 13.70
N ARG A 15 2.32 -11.03 13.80
CA ARG A 15 2.88 -12.38 13.59
C ARG A 15 2.96 -12.69 12.09
N PHE A 16 3.82 -11.96 11.39
CA PHE A 16 3.87 -11.96 9.93
C PHE A 16 4.33 -13.29 9.33
N GLU A 17 5.26 -13.99 9.97
CA GLU A 17 5.74 -15.29 9.48
C GLU A 17 4.65 -16.37 9.56
N GLU A 18 3.89 -16.41 10.65
CA GLU A 18 2.78 -17.37 10.80
C GLU A 18 1.62 -17.05 9.85
N ALA A 19 1.36 -15.75 9.64
CA ALA A 19 0.41 -15.31 8.61
C ALA A 19 0.85 -15.75 7.20
N ARG A 20 2.16 -15.79 6.94
CA ARG A 20 2.75 -16.20 5.66
C ARG A 20 2.41 -17.65 5.36
N GLU A 21 2.65 -18.51 6.33
CA GLU A 21 2.34 -19.94 6.24
C GLU A 21 0.85 -20.16 5.95
N CYS A 22 -0.03 -19.45 6.65
CA CYS A 22 -1.47 -19.51 6.42
C CYS A 22 -1.86 -19.14 4.98
N PHE A 23 -1.36 -18.01 4.46
CA PHE A 23 -1.72 -17.57 3.12
C PHE A 23 -1.08 -18.41 2.01
N GLU A 24 0.16 -18.87 2.19
CA GLU A 24 0.80 -19.81 1.25
C GLU A 24 0.07 -21.16 1.20
N LEU A 25 -0.37 -21.67 2.35
CA LEU A 25 -1.19 -22.88 2.42
C LEU A 25 -2.52 -22.68 1.68
N CYS A 26 -3.15 -21.51 1.85
CA CYS A 26 -4.35 -21.18 1.07
C CYS A 26 -4.08 -21.24 -0.44
N LEU A 27 -2.98 -20.65 -0.94
CA LEU A 27 -2.66 -20.64 -2.38
C LEU A 27 -2.38 -22.03 -2.97
N LYS A 28 -2.03 -23.01 -2.14
CA LYS A 28 -1.83 -24.41 -2.54
C LYS A 28 -3.14 -25.21 -2.61
N ALA A 29 -4.24 -24.69 -2.07
CA ALA A 29 -5.51 -25.40 -2.04
C ALA A 29 -6.10 -25.57 -3.46
N PRO A 30 -6.46 -26.80 -3.88
CA PRO A 30 -7.07 -27.04 -5.18
C PRO A 30 -8.50 -26.48 -5.25
N GLY A 31 -8.98 -26.20 -6.47
CA GLY A 31 -10.37 -25.81 -6.71
C GLY A 31 -10.76 -24.40 -6.23
N MET A 32 -9.79 -23.53 -5.93
CA MET A 32 -10.06 -22.17 -5.49
C MET A 32 -10.60 -21.30 -6.63
N GLY A 33 -11.79 -20.74 -6.44
CA GLY A 33 -12.37 -19.78 -7.39
C GLY A 33 -11.54 -18.49 -7.55
N GLU A 34 -11.60 -17.89 -8.74
CA GLU A 34 -10.77 -16.74 -9.16
C GLU A 34 -10.81 -15.58 -8.16
N ALA A 35 -12.00 -15.08 -7.81
CA ALA A 35 -12.14 -13.93 -6.90
C ALA A 35 -11.42 -14.15 -5.56
N ARG A 36 -11.46 -15.37 -5.03
CA ARG A 36 -10.80 -15.76 -3.78
C ARG A 36 -9.29 -15.92 -3.97
N ARG A 37 -8.85 -16.49 -5.09
CA ARG A 37 -7.44 -16.58 -5.47
C ARG A 37 -6.79 -15.21 -5.57
N LEU A 38 -7.42 -14.27 -6.27
CA LEU A 38 -6.92 -12.89 -6.41
C LEU A 38 -6.86 -12.17 -5.05
N LEU A 39 -7.87 -12.37 -4.19
CA LEU A 39 -7.84 -11.85 -2.82
C LEU A 39 -6.64 -12.40 -2.05
N ILE A 40 -6.49 -13.73 -1.99
CA ILE A 40 -5.40 -14.36 -1.23
C ILE A 40 -4.05 -13.92 -1.78
N LEU A 41 -3.88 -13.93 -3.10
CA LEU A 41 -2.63 -13.51 -3.72
C LEU A 41 -2.27 -12.05 -3.39
N SER A 42 -3.25 -11.14 -3.45
CA SER A 42 -3.04 -9.74 -3.08
C SER A 42 -2.64 -9.59 -1.60
N VAL A 43 -3.23 -10.36 -0.68
CA VAL A 43 -2.85 -10.28 0.74
C VAL A 43 -1.48 -10.89 1.00
N THR A 44 -1.12 -11.99 0.32
CA THR A 44 0.21 -12.62 0.42
C THR A 44 1.29 -11.68 -0.10
N ALA A 45 1.08 -11.03 -1.24
CA ALA A 45 2.05 -10.08 -1.76
C ALA A 45 2.26 -8.87 -0.83
N ASN A 46 1.17 -8.35 -0.26
CA ASN A 46 1.28 -7.29 0.74
C ASN A 46 2.03 -7.77 2.00
N LEU A 47 1.82 -9.02 2.42
CA LEU A 47 2.54 -9.59 3.55
C LEU A 47 4.04 -9.77 3.27
N TYR A 48 4.41 -10.22 2.07
CA TYR A 48 5.83 -10.30 1.67
C TYR A 48 6.51 -8.93 1.70
N TRP A 49 5.78 -7.88 1.30
CA TRP A 49 6.24 -6.50 1.45
C TRP A 49 6.49 -6.12 2.92
N GLU A 50 5.58 -6.50 3.82
CA GLU A 50 5.71 -6.25 5.26
C GLU A 50 6.87 -7.00 5.89
N LEU A 51 7.05 -8.27 5.53
CA LEU A 51 8.19 -9.06 5.96
C LEU A 51 9.48 -8.40 5.50
N ASP A 52 9.61 -8.08 4.21
CA ASP A 52 10.80 -7.41 3.70
C ASP A 52 11.08 -6.06 4.41
N TYR A 53 10.05 -5.25 4.67
CA TYR A 53 10.20 -4.02 5.45
C TYR A 53 10.70 -4.31 6.87
N ARG A 54 10.07 -5.24 7.57
CA ARG A 54 10.40 -5.60 8.95
C ARG A 54 11.84 -6.10 9.07
N TYR A 55 12.23 -7.03 8.20
CA TYR A 55 13.61 -7.53 8.15
C TYR A 55 14.60 -6.42 7.88
N SER A 56 14.30 -5.50 6.96
CA SER A 56 15.20 -4.37 6.66
C SER A 56 15.38 -3.37 7.81
N VAL A 57 14.44 -3.31 8.77
CA VAL A 57 14.49 -2.39 9.91
C VAL A 57 15.02 -3.08 11.17
N GLU A 58 14.63 -4.32 11.41
CA GLU A 58 14.90 -5.05 12.66
C GLU A 58 16.14 -5.94 12.60
N THR A 59 16.64 -6.28 11.40
CA THR A 59 17.75 -7.23 11.24
C THR A 59 18.86 -6.66 10.38
N THR A 60 20.10 -7.10 10.62
CA THR A 60 21.25 -6.87 9.74
C THR A 60 21.32 -7.88 8.58
N GLU A 61 20.39 -8.83 8.54
CA GLU A 61 20.32 -9.83 7.47
C GLU A 61 19.87 -9.20 6.15
N ALA A 62 20.26 -9.85 5.04
CA ALA A 62 19.91 -9.37 3.71
C ALA A 62 18.37 -9.31 3.55
N PRO A 63 17.83 -8.25 2.90
CA PRO A 63 16.41 -8.12 2.64
C PRO A 63 15.83 -9.36 1.97
N LEU A 64 14.56 -9.68 2.27
CA LEU A 64 13.82 -10.80 1.68
C LEU A 64 13.37 -10.50 0.24
N TRP A 65 14.30 -9.98 -0.56
CA TRP A 65 14.15 -9.65 -1.97
C TRP A 65 13.57 -10.81 -2.79
N SER A 66 13.93 -12.04 -2.43
CA SER A 66 13.40 -13.26 -3.05
C SER A 66 11.88 -13.39 -2.91
N LEU A 67 11.30 -12.97 -1.77
CA LEU A 67 9.86 -12.94 -1.54
C LEU A 67 9.19 -11.86 -2.40
N LEU A 68 9.77 -10.66 -2.49
CA LEU A 68 9.24 -9.60 -3.36
C LEU A 68 9.24 -10.02 -4.83
N LEU A 69 10.32 -10.63 -5.32
CA LEU A 69 10.39 -11.18 -6.68
C LEU A 69 9.38 -12.31 -6.90
N ARG A 70 9.15 -13.15 -5.89
CA ARG A 70 8.12 -14.21 -5.94
C ARG A 70 6.71 -13.60 -6.05
N ALA A 71 6.39 -12.60 -5.23
CA ALA A 71 5.13 -11.86 -5.33
C ALA A 71 4.96 -11.22 -6.71
N ARG A 72 5.98 -10.51 -7.21
CA ARG A 72 5.97 -9.91 -8.55
C ARG A 72 5.60 -10.95 -9.61
N ARG A 73 6.33 -12.07 -9.67
CA ARG A 73 6.07 -13.14 -10.64
C ARG A 73 4.64 -13.66 -10.57
N TRP A 74 4.13 -13.92 -9.36
CA TRP A 74 2.77 -14.44 -9.20
C TRP A 74 1.71 -13.42 -9.63
N LEU A 75 1.84 -12.16 -9.20
CA LEU A 75 0.89 -11.11 -9.53
C LEU A 75 0.88 -10.78 -11.02
N THR A 76 2.06 -10.69 -11.66
CA THR A 76 2.17 -10.43 -13.10
C THR A 76 1.54 -11.56 -13.92
N ARG A 77 1.75 -12.82 -13.51
CA ARG A 77 1.09 -13.97 -14.15
C ARG A 77 -0.43 -13.86 -14.09
N GLU A 78 -1.00 -13.54 -12.93
CA GLU A 78 -2.45 -13.32 -12.80
C GLU A 78 -2.92 -12.08 -13.56
N MET A 79 -2.09 -11.04 -13.68
CA MET A 79 -2.46 -9.87 -14.47
C MET A 79 -2.64 -10.24 -15.95
N HIS A 80 -1.74 -11.04 -16.51
CA HIS A 80 -1.85 -11.50 -17.90
C HIS A 80 -3.06 -12.39 -18.14
N THR A 81 -3.47 -13.23 -17.18
CA THR A 81 -4.69 -14.02 -17.32
C THR A 81 -5.93 -13.13 -17.32
N LEU A 82 -5.93 -12.06 -16.51
CA LEU A 82 -7.03 -11.08 -16.43
C LEU A 82 -7.15 -10.15 -17.64
N GLN A 83 -6.06 -9.91 -18.39
CA GLN A 83 -6.06 -9.06 -19.60
C GLN A 83 -7.06 -9.53 -20.67
N SER A 84 -7.37 -10.83 -20.71
CA SER A 84 -8.34 -11.41 -21.65
C SER A 84 -9.80 -10.97 -21.40
N HIS A 85 -10.12 -10.49 -20.19
CA HIS A 85 -11.48 -10.11 -19.79
C HIS A 85 -11.45 -8.83 -18.96
N TRP A 86 -11.04 -7.71 -19.60
CA TRP A 86 -10.90 -6.37 -19.01
C TRP A 86 -12.22 -5.86 -18.40
N ARG A 87 -12.59 -6.41 -17.26
CA ARG A 87 -13.67 -5.94 -16.40
C ARG A 87 -13.00 -5.22 -15.25
N ALA A 88 -13.50 -4.05 -14.89
CA ALA A 88 -13.06 -3.30 -13.74
C ALA A 88 -13.47 -4.00 -12.44
N THR A 89 -12.99 -5.23 -12.22
CA THR A 89 -13.33 -6.05 -11.08
C THR A 89 -12.53 -5.62 -9.85
N LYS A 90 -13.09 -5.92 -8.69
CA LYS A 90 -12.40 -5.72 -7.41
C LYS A 90 -11.10 -6.53 -7.31
N GLY A 91 -11.07 -7.73 -7.89
CA GLY A 91 -9.86 -8.56 -7.96
C GLY A 91 -8.75 -7.85 -8.73
N HIS A 92 -9.06 -7.33 -9.91
CA HIS A 92 -8.11 -6.61 -10.75
C HIS A 92 -7.53 -5.37 -10.02
N ARG A 93 -8.37 -4.52 -9.44
CA ARG A 93 -7.90 -3.36 -8.64
C ARG A 93 -6.97 -3.76 -7.48
N ARG A 94 -7.24 -4.89 -6.81
CA ARG A 94 -6.38 -5.40 -5.73
C ARG A 94 -5.01 -5.82 -6.24
N ILE A 95 -4.94 -6.53 -7.37
CA ILE A 95 -3.68 -6.96 -7.96
C ILE A 95 -2.85 -5.75 -8.39
N LEU A 96 -3.46 -4.76 -9.06
CA LEU A 96 -2.77 -3.51 -9.44
C LEU A 96 -2.14 -2.82 -8.24
N LEU A 97 -2.88 -2.65 -7.14
CA LEU A 97 -2.35 -2.05 -5.93
C LEU A 97 -1.24 -2.87 -5.28
N SER A 98 -1.34 -4.20 -5.30
CA SER A 98 -0.29 -5.07 -4.77
C SER A 98 0.97 -5.06 -5.65
N LEU A 99 0.83 -5.02 -6.98
CA LEU A 99 1.95 -4.84 -7.91
C LEU A 99 2.63 -3.49 -7.67
N ALA A 100 1.87 -2.39 -7.63
CA ALA A 100 2.42 -1.07 -7.33
C ALA A 100 3.26 -1.05 -6.05
N LYS A 101 2.78 -1.68 -4.96
CA LYS A 101 3.51 -1.79 -3.70
C LYS A 101 4.83 -2.55 -3.84
N VAL A 102 4.79 -3.69 -4.52
CA VAL A 102 5.98 -4.51 -4.77
C VAL A 102 6.98 -3.73 -5.61
N GLU A 103 6.55 -3.11 -6.71
CA GLU A 103 7.44 -2.33 -7.57
C GLU A 103 8.03 -1.10 -6.87
N ILE A 104 7.25 -0.37 -6.04
CA ILE A 104 7.77 0.71 -5.19
C ILE A 104 8.91 0.20 -4.31
N ARG A 105 8.73 -0.98 -3.70
CA ARG A 105 9.75 -1.54 -2.81
C ARG A 105 10.98 -2.03 -3.56
N LEU A 106 10.79 -2.57 -4.76
CA LEU A 106 11.86 -2.95 -5.67
C LEU A 106 12.56 -1.72 -6.32
N GLY A 107 12.10 -0.49 -6.06
CA GLY A 107 12.63 0.73 -6.67
C GLY A 107 12.32 0.88 -8.17
N CYS A 108 11.30 0.17 -8.66
CA CYS A 108 10.85 0.18 -10.05
C CYS A 108 9.74 1.22 -10.25
N ASP A 109 10.06 2.50 -10.04
CA ASP A 109 9.08 3.60 -9.98
C ASP A 109 8.23 3.74 -11.25
N GLY A 110 8.79 3.48 -12.44
CA GLY A 110 8.06 3.54 -13.71
C GLY A 110 6.95 2.49 -13.80
N GLU A 111 7.25 1.24 -13.43
CA GLU A 111 6.28 0.15 -13.37
C GLU A 111 5.24 0.42 -12.27
N ALA A 112 5.69 0.88 -11.10
CA ALA A 112 4.80 1.24 -10.02
C ALA A 112 3.81 2.32 -10.45
N ARG A 113 4.28 3.39 -11.11
CA ARG A 113 3.45 4.47 -11.64
C ARG A 113 2.42 3.94 -12.64
N HIS A 114 2.82 3.07 -13.56
CA HIS A 114 1.92 2.45 -14.52
C HIS A 114 0.75 1.69 -13.85
N TYR A 115 1.02 0.91 -12.80
CA TYR A 115 -0.02 0.20 -12.08
C TYR A 115 -0.91 1.12 -11.23
N VAL A 116 -0.33 2.17 -10.64
CA VAL A 116 -1.07 3.16 -9.86
C VAL A 116 -2.04 3.95 -10.72
N ASP A 117 -1.60 4.44 -11.88
CA ASP A 117 -2.43 5.24 -12.78
C ASP A 117 -3.64 4.42 -13.28
N GLN A 118 -3.42 3.14 -13.59
CA GLN A 118 -4.51 2.22 -13.92
C GLN A 118 -5.48 2.02 -12.74
N ALA A 119 -4.95 1.81 -11.53
CA ALA A 119 -5.79 1.63 -10.34
C ALA A 119 -6.65 2.88 -10.07
N LEU A 120 -6.04 4.08 -10.13
CA LEU A 120 -6.75 5.35 -9.95
C LEU A 120 -7.85 5.57 -10.99
N SER A 121 -7.55 5.29 -12.26
CA SER A 121 -8.55 5.33 -13.33
C SER A 121 -9.75 4.43 -13.02
N MET A 122 -9.48 3.17 -12.60
CA MET A 122 -10.54 2.23 -12.25
C MET A 122 -11.35 2.67 -11.02
N TYR A 123 -10.73 3.27 -10.00
CA TYR A 123 -11.46 3.79 -8.84
C TYR A 123 -12.32 5.01 -9.20
N GLY A 124 -11.85 5.86 -10.13
CA GLY A 124 -12.61 7.00 -10.65
C GLY A 124 -13.90 6.62 -11.37
N CYS A 125 -13.98 5.40 -11.92
CA CYS A 125 -15.19 4.88 -12.58
C CYS A 125 -16.23 4.26 -11.63
N ILE A 126 -15.98 4.18 -10.32
CA ILE A 126 -16.89 3.54 -9.37
C ILE A 126 -17.91 4.55 -8.86
N THR A 127 -19.19 4.33 -9.17
CA THR A 127 -20.30 5.23 -8.76
C THR A 127 -20.69 5.07 -7.29
N ALA A 128 -20.66 3.85 -6.76
CA ALA A 128 -21.05 3.53 -5.38
C ALA A 128 -19.97 2.66 -4.70
N PRO A 129 -18.84 3.24 -4.24
CA PRO A 129 -17.74 2.48 -3.68
C PRO A 129 -18.12 1.91 -2.30
N ASP A 130 -17.90 0.62 -2.11
CA ASP A 130 -18.00 0.00 -0.79
C ASP A 130 -16.74 0.23 0.04
N ILE A 131 -16.72 -0.27 1.29
CA ILE A 131 -15.61 -0.06 2.22
C ILE A 131 -14.25 -0.51 1.68
N VAL A 132 -14.21 -1.58 0.88
CA VAL A 132 -12.97 -2.09 0.29
C VAL A 132 -12.51 -1.18 -0.83
N ASP A 133 -13.45 -0.70 -1.65
CA ASP A 133 -13.13 0.21 -2.77
C ASP A 133 -12.67 1.57 -2.27
N ARG A 134 -13.31 2.13 -1.23
CA ARG A 134 -12.90 3.37 -0.57
C ARG A 134 -11.47 3.28 -0.03
N LEU A 135 -11.18 2.20 0.70
CA LEU A 135 -9.84 1.96 1.24
C LEU A 135 -8.81 1.74 0.13
N GLY A 136 -9.19 1.03 -0.94
CA GLY A 136 -8.37 0.82 -2.12
C GLY A 136 -8.01 2.12 -2.82
N HIS A 137 -8.98 3.03 -2.98
CA HIS A 137 -8.77 4.34 -3.59
C HIS A 137 -7.79 5.20 -2.79
N VAL A 138 -7.97 5.32 -1.47
CA VAL A 138 -7.02 6.06 -0.62
C VAL A 138 -5.61 5.47 -0.72
N ARG A 139 -5.48 4.13 -0.74
CA ARG A 139 -4.18 3.46 -0.93
C ARG A 139 -3.57 3.72 -2.30
N ALA A 140 -4.38 3.86 -3.34
CA ALA A 140 -3.92 4.23 -4.68
C ALA A 140 -3.32 5.64 -4.70
N LEU A 141 -3.98 6.60 -4.05
CA LEU A 141 -3.48 7.98 -3.93
C LEU A 141 -2.16 8.04 -3.13
N ILE A 142 -2.08 7.28 -2.03
CA ILE A 142 -0.84 7.14 -1.26
C ILE A 142 0.28 6.53 -2.11
N ALA A 143 -0.01 5.50 -2.90
CA ALA A 143 0.96 4.91 -3.82
C ALA A 143 1.41 5.94 -4.87
N ALA A 144 0.47 6.70 -5.45
CA ALA A 144 0.75 7.76 -6.41
C ALA A 144 1.69 8.82 -5.85
N ALA A 145 1.44 9.25 -4.62
CA ALA A 145 2.29 10.23 -3.94
C ALA A 145 3.73 9.73 -3.77
N ARG A 146 3.93 8.44 -3.56
CA ARG A 146 5.26 7.84 -3.36
C ARG A 146 6.09 7.72 -4.63
N VAL A 147 5.44 7.55 -5.78
CA VAL A 147 6.10 7.41 -7.10
C VAL A 147 6.13 8.73 -7.89
N SER A 148 5.71 9.83 -7.27
CA SER A 148 5.62 11.14 -7.91
C SER A 148 6.74 12.07 -7.45
N GLY A 149 7.02 13.10 -8.27
CA GLY A 149 7.84 14.24 -7.85
C GLY A 149 7.16 15.04 -6.74
N LEU A 150 7.91 15.97 -6.11
CA LEU A 150 7.47 16.66 -4.89
C LEU A 150 6.12 17.39 -5.01
N GLU A 151 5.90 18.12 -6.10
CA GLU A 151 4.66 18.89 -6.30
C GLU A 151 3.43 17.98 -6.45
N ASP A 152 3.53 16.97 -7.32
CA ASP A 152 2.49 15.96 -7.51
C ASP A 152 2.26 15.13 -6.23
N ALA A 153 3.34 14.80 -5.52
CA ALA A 153 3.26 14.09 -4.24
C ALA A 153 2.46 14.90 -3.21
N ALA A 154 2.71 16.21 -3.09
CA ALA A 154 1.95 17.09 -2.21
C ALA A 154 0.45 17.04 -2.53
N ARG A 155 0.09 17.12 -3.82
CA ARG A 155 -1.30 17.03 -4.29
C ARG A 155 -1.93 15.68 -3.94
N PHE A 156 -1.25 14.56 -4.23
CA PHE A 156 -1.78 13.23 -3.94
C PHE A 156 -1.94 12.95 -2.44
N TRP A 157 -1.01 13.44 -1.59
CA TRP A 157 -1.18 13.33 -0.14
C TRP A 157 -2.36 14.15 0.38
N ALA A 158 -2.56 15.36 -0.15
CA ALA A 158 -3.73 16.19 0.18
C ALA A 158 -5.04 15.51 -0.26
N ASP A 159 -5.07 14.94 -1.46
CA ASP A 159 -6.21 14.17 -1.96
C ASP A 159 -6.49 12.95 -1.09
N ALA A 160 -5.46 12.23 -0.65
CA ALA A 160 -5.61 11.07 0.24
C ALA A 160 -6.30 11.46 1.57
N LEU A 161 -5.90 12.59 2.18
CA LEU A 161 -6.54 13.12 3.40
C LEU A 161 -8.00 13.54 3.14
N ARG A 162 -8.24 14.26 2.04
CA ARG A 162 -9.59 14.72 1.67
C ARG A 162 -10.54 13.54 1.48
N TRP A 163 -10.12 12.55 0.69
CA TRP A 163 -10.94 11.36 0.43
C TRP A 163 -11.10 10.48 1.66
N ASN A 164 -10.08 10.37 2.52
CA ASN A 164 -10.23 9.63 3.77
C ASN A 164 -11.29 10.25 4.68
N ARG A 165 -11.32 11.58 4.80
CA ARG A 165 -12.36 12.31 5.55
C ARG A 165 -13.74 12.13 4.92
N TYR A 166 -13.83 12.23 3.60
CA TYR A 166 -15.08 12.03 2.87
C TYR A 166 -15.65 10.61 3.07
N TYR A 167 -14.80 9.58 3.08
CA TYR A 167 -15.24 8.20 3.26
C TYR A 167 -15.55 7.82 4.71
N ASN A 168 -14.98 8.52 5.69
CA ASN A 168 -15.11 8.23 7.12
C ASN A 168 -15.66 9.45 7.87
N THR A 169 -16.85 9.93 7.50
CA THR A 169 -17.43 11.16 8.08
C THR A 169 -17.66 11.09 9.58
N SER A 170 -17.79 9.89 10.16
CA SER A 170 -17.98 9.66 11.60
C SER A 170 -16.69 9.50 12.41
N VAL A 171 -15.53 9.46 11.76
CA VAL A 171 -14.23 9.29 12.43
C VAL A 171 -13.31 10.41 11.96
N GLU A 172 -13.00 11.32 12.88
CA GLU A 172 -12.25 12.55 12.57
C GLU A 172 -10.91 12.23 11.89
N GLU A 173 -10.08 11.37 12.51
CA GLU A 173 -8.83 10.87 11.94
C GLU A 173 -8.51 9.45 12.46
N VAL A 174 -8.05 8.56 11.55
CA VAL A 174 -7.55 7.21 11.86
C VAL A 174 -6.03 7.20 11.88
N PHE A 175 -5.39 6.15 12.41
CA PHE A 175 -3.93 6.06 12.48
C PHE A 175 -3.23 6.29 11.12
N THR A 176 -3.79 5.83 10.00
CA THR A 176 -3.22 6.11 8.67
C THR A 176 -3.15 7.61 8.33
N CYS A 177 -4.02 8.45 8.89
CA CYS A 177 -3.93 9.91 8.73
C CYS A 177 -2.64 10.47 9.33
N SER A 178 -2.14 9.93 10.46
CA SER A 178 -0.89 10.40 11.05
C SER A 178 0.29 10.12 10.13
N VAL A 179 0.34 8.94 9.52
CA VAL A 179 1.36 8.56 8.54
C VAL A 179 1.30 9.48 7.32
N VAL A 180 0.10 9.75 6.80
CA VAL A 180 -0.07 10.69 5.67
C VAL A 180 0.39 12.10 6.07
N HIS A 181 0.03 12.59 7.26
CA HIS A 181 0.50 13.88 7.78
C HIS A 181 2.02 13.94 7.93
N MET A 182 2.68 12.88 8.36
CA MET A 182 4.15 12.81 8.40
C MET A 182 4.75 12.97 6.99
N TYR A 183 4.17 12.33 5.97
CA TYR A 183 4.64 12.49 4.59
C TYR A 183 4.37 13.88 4.02
N VAL A 184 3.21 14.48 4.31
CA VAL A 184 2.92 15.88 3.92
C VAL A 184 3.93 16.82 4.56
N CYS A 185 4.21 16.65 5.86
CA CYS A 185 5.24 17.40 6.56
C CYS A 185 6.60 17.30 5.85
N LEU A 186 7.04 16.09 5.48
CA LEU A 186 8.30 15.87 4.79
C LEU A 186 8.33 16.54 3.41
N VAL A 187 7.23 16.47 2.65
CA VAL A 187 7.14 17.09 1.32
C VAL A 187 7.16 18.62 1.43
N GLN A 188 6.39 19.20 2.35
CA GLN A 188 6.37 20.66 2.58
C GLN A 188 7.72 21.18 3.07
N PHE A 189 8.38 20.45 3.98
CA PHE A 189 9.73 20.79 4.41
C PHE A 189 10.69 20.85 3.22
N LYS A 190 10.64 19.86 2.32
CA LYS A 190 11.45 19.83 1.10
C LYS A 190 11.09 20.96 0.12
N LEU A 191 9.84 21.38 0.09
CA LEU A 191 9.36 22.54 -0.67
C LEU A 191 9.63 23.88 0.04
N ARG A 192 10.32 23.88 1.18
CA ARG A 192 10.62 25.06 2.01
C ARG A 192 9.40 25.77 2.60
N ASP A 193 8.25 25.09 2.63
CA ASP A 193 7.07 25.51 3.40
C ASP A 193 7.19 25.01 4.83
N THR A 194 7.93 25.77 5.65
CA THR A 194 8.19 25.43 7.05
C THR A 194 6.93 25.53 7.92
N SER A 195 6.06 26.50 7.63
CA SER A 195 4.79 26.70 8.35
C SER A 195 3.85 25.51 8.15
N GLY A 196 3.60 25.12 6.89
CA GLY A 196 2.81 23.94 6.56
C GLY A 196 3.41 22.67 7.16
N SER A 197 4.73 22.51 7.03
CA SER A 197 5.46 21.38 7.60
C SER A 197 5.23 21.24 9.11
N SER A 198 5.38 22.34 9.88
CA SER A 198 5.15 22.34 11.32
C SER A 198 3.70 22.03 11.68
N GLN A 199 2.73 22.56 10.93
CA GLN A 199 1.31 22.27 11.14
C GLN A 199 1.01 20.77 10.98
N HIS A 200 1.52 20.16 9.90
CA HIS A 200 1.30 18.74 9.64
C HIS A 200 2.02 17.83 10.63
N LEU A 201 3.21 18.22 11.10
CA LEU A 201 3.90 17.52 12.19
C LEU A 201 3.09 17.56 13.49
N GLY A 202 2.51 18.72 13.83
CA GLY A 202 1.64 18.88 14.99
C GLY A 202 0.43 17.94 14.94
N ARG A 203 -0.26 17.88 13.79
CA ARG A 203 -1.39 16.95 13.58
C ARG A 203 -0.97 15.49 13.66
N ALA A 204 0.14 15.12 13.01
CA ALA A 204 0.64 13.74 13.09
C ALA A 204 0.89 13.30 14.53
N ARG A 205 1.51 14.16 15.35
CA ARG A 205 1.75 13.92 16.78
C ARG A 205 0.46 13.78 17.58
N GLN A 206 -0.52 14.65 17.34
CA GLN A 206 -1.82 14.59 18.01
C GLN A 206 -2.55 13.27 17.74
N VAL A 207 -2.55 12.81 16.48
CA VAL A 207 -3.16 11.52 16.12
C VAL A 207 -2.38 10.36 16.73
N PHE A 208 -1.04 10.37 16.69
CA PHE A 208 -0.23 9.32 17.34
C PHE A 208 -0.47 9.22 18.85
N ALA A 209 -0.70 10.35 19.54
CA ALA A 209 -0.96 10.36 20.97
C ALA A 209 -2.35 9.83 21.35
N THR A 210 -3.32 9.88 20.44
CA THR A 210 -4.74 9.63 20.75
C THR A 210 -5.31 8.38 20.09
N LYS A 211 -4.60 7.78 19.13
CA LYS A 211 -5.06 6.61 18.37
C LYS A 211 -4.10 5.44 18.56
N GLU A 212 -4.65 4.28 18.88
CA GLU A 212 -3.89 3.03 18.87
C GLU A 212 -3.33 2.75 17.47
N GLN A 213 -2.13 2.16 17.45
CA GLN A 213 -1.51 1.71 16.21
C GLN A 213 -2.34 0.58 15.61
N GLN A 214 -3.10 0.91 14.58
CA GLN A 214 -3.83 -0.08 13.81
C GLN A 214 -2.91 -0.62 12.71
N PHE A 215 -2.36 -1.81 12.93
CA PHE A 215 -1.69 -2.61 11.88
C PHE A 215 -2.67 -3.03 10.77
N LEU A 216 -3.98 -2.76 10.93
CA LEU A 216 -5.06 -3.21 10.06
C LEU A 216 -5.15 -2.48 8.71
N ILE A 217 -4.26 -1.53 8.44
CA ILE A 217 -4.09 -0.97 7.08
C ILE A 217 -2.70 -1.31 6.55
N PRO A 218 -2.31 -2.58 6.32
CA PRO A 218 -0.96 -2.91 5.88
C PRO A 218 -0.66 -2.50 4.41
N GLY A 219 0.52 -1.92 4.17
CA GLY A 219 1.07 -1.54 2.87
C GLY A 219 1.66 -0.13 2.80
N VAL A 220 1.69 0.47 1.60
CA VAL A 220 2.21 1.84 1.36
C VAL A 220 1.68 2.95 2.28
N GLY A 221 0.59 2.75 3.02
CA GLY A 221 0.04 3.74 3.95
C GLY A 221 0.39 3.53 5.43
N THR A 222 0.98 2.40 5.81
CA THR A 222 1.17 2.01 7.23
C THR A 222 2.55 2.31 7.74
N TYR A 223 3.54 2.21 6.87
CA TYR A 223 4.94 2.22 7.25
C TYR A 223 5.61 3.47 6.73
N LEU A 224 6.35 4.14 7.61
CA LEU A 224 7.33 5.14 7.21
C LEU A 224 8.48 4.42 6.52
N SER A 225 8.32 4.12 5.23
CA SER A 225 9.41 3.65 4.38
C SER A 225 10.09 4.83 3.70
N GLU A 226 11.25 4.57 3.06
CA GLU A 226 12.12 5.57 2.44
C GLU A 226 11.39 6.72 1.72
N PRO A 227 11.94 7.96 1.81
CA PRO A 227 11.24 9.18 1.45
C PRO A 227 10.88 9.25 -0.04
N VAL A 228 9.83 10.05 -0.34
CA VAL A 228 9.41 10.50 -1.67
C VAL A 228 10.63 10.75 -2.55
N VAL A 229 10.63 10.15 -3.75
CA VAL A 229 11.71 10.20 -4.74
C VAL A 229 12.11 11.65 -5.00
N VAL A 230 13.19 12.09 -4.36
CA VAL A 230 13.90 13.31 -4.74
C VAL A 230 14.99 12.82 -5.66
N ASN A 231 14.74 12.87 -6.97
CA ASN A 231 15.70 12.59 -8.05
C ASN A 231 16.96 11.88 -7.56
N ARG A 232 16.93 10.54 -7.48
CA ARG A 232 18.17 9.75 -7.36
C ARG A 232 18.98 10.06 -8.61
N ARG A 233 19.88 11.05 -8.53
CA ARG A 233 20.90 11.25 -9.56
C ARG A 233 21.57 9.89 -9.72
N LYS A 234 21.51 9.36 -10.94
CA LYS A 234 22.23 8.16 -11.36
C LYS A 234 23.73 8.38 -11.13
N THR A 235 24.25 8.10 -9.94
CA THR A 235 25.65 7.72 -9.80
C THR A 235 25.72 6.24 -10.18
N ARG A 236 25.83 6.01 -11.50
CA ARG A 236 26.43 4.79 -12.02
C ARG A 236 27.90 4.83 -11.61
N HIS A 237 28.33 3.85 -10.82
CA HIS A 237 29.70 3.36 -10.86
C HIS A 237 29.71 2.14 -11.76
#